data_AF-A0A077PX54-F1
#
_entry.id   AF-A0A077PX54-F1
#
_cell.length_a   1.000
_cell.length_b   1.000
_cell.length_c   1.000
_cell.angle_alpha   90.00
_cell.angle_beta   90.00
_cell.angle_gamma   90.00
#
_symmetry.space_group_name_H-M   'P 1'
#
loop_
_entity.id
_entity.type
_entity.pdbx_description
1 polymer ?
#
loop_
_entity_poly.entity_id
_entity_poly.type
_entity_poly.pdbx_seq_one_letter_code
_entity_poly.pdbx_strand_id
1 'polypeptide(L)'
;MERNWLYNERKDPEKKPRWRVASYARDRYLTEEENKVKPHGQDEFVIRTAVLLEKGCHRLYALYMKGELPMKKTWNGEYHHDKAIYTPEGK
;
A
#
# COMPACT_ATOMS: atom_id res chain seq x y z
N MET A 1 6.70 -8.15 -13.11
CA MET A 1 6.39 -6.73 -13.34
C MET A 1 6.27 -6.04 -11.99
N GLU A 2 7.03 -4.96 -11.78
CA GLU A 2 6.89 -4.13 -10.59
C GLU A 2 5.50 -3.48 -10.59
N ARG A 3 4.79 -3.58 -9.46
CA ARG A 3 3.42 -3.11 -9.37
C ARG A 3 3.37 -1.61 -9.11
N ASN A 4 4.34 -1.01 -8.42
CA ASN A 4 4.39 0.45 -8.24
C ASN A 4 3.08 1.05 -7.67
N TRP A 5 2.44 0.36 -6.71
CA TRP A 5 1.24 0.85 -6.02
C TRP A 5 1.52 2.13 -5.24
N LEU A 6 2.74 2.23 -4.71
CA LEU A 6 3.26 3.37 -3.98
C LEU A 6 4.48 3.92 -4.71
N TYR A 7 4.62 5.24 -4.71
CA TYR A 7 5.79 5.93 -5.22
C TYR A 7 6.21 7.02 -4.23
N ASN A 8 7.50 7.37 -4.25
CA ASN A 8 8.01 8.50 -3.50
C ASN A 8 7.79 9.79 -4.32
N GLU A 9 6.98 10.71 -3.80
CA GLU A 9 6.73 12.02 -4.43
C GLU A 9 7.95 12.94 -4.32
N ARG A 10 8.80 12.74 -3.30
CA ARG A 10 10.00 13.54 -3.12
C ARG A 10 11.14 12.99 -3.98
N LYS A 11 11.70 13.86 -4.81
CA LYS A 11 12.89 13.57 -5.64
C LYS A 11 14.21 13.71 -4.86
N ASP A 12 14.18 14.48 -3.78
CA ASP A 12 15.35 14.75 -2.94
C ASP A 12 15.64 13.53 -2.04
N PRO A 13 16.79 12.84 -2.24
CA PRO A 13 17.13 11.62 -1.53
C PRO A 13 17.57 11.84 -0.07
N GLU A 14 17.99 13.06 0.31
CA GLU A 14 18.39 13.37 1.69
C GLU A 14 17.18 13.58 2.60
N LYS A 15 16.02 13.85 2.01
CA LYS A 15 14.77 14.06 2.74
C LYS A 15 14.02 12.75 2.94
N LYS A 16 13.28 12.67 4.05
CA LYS A 16 12.37 11.54 4.32
C LYS A 16 11.43 11.34 3.13
N PRO A 17 11.23 10.09 2.67
CA PRO A 17 10.37 9.80 1.55
C PRO A 17 8.93 10.22 1.87
N ARG A 18 8.24 10.76 0.87
CA ARG A 18 6.81 11.05 0.96
C ARG A 18 6.08 10.08 0.05
N TRP A 19 5.60 8.99 0.65
CA TRP A 19 4.86 7.96 -0.08
C TRP A 19 3.50 8.46 -0.53
N ARG A 20 3.19 8.20 -1.79
CA ARG A 20 1.92 8.48 -2.45
C ARG A 20 1.42 7.24 -3.16
N VAL A 21 0.12 7.12 -3.30
CA VAL A 21 -0.52 6.04 -4.07
C VAL A 21 -0.53 6.43 -5.56
N ALA A 22 -0.07 5.51 -6.42
CA ALA A 22 -0.14 5.69 -7.86
C ALA A 22 -1.61 5.77 -8.32
N SER A 23 -1.91 6.61 -9.32
CA SER A 23 -3.30 6.86 -9.75
C SER A 23 -4.10 5.59 -9.99
N TYR A 24 -3.54 4.68 -10.79
CA TYR A 24 -4.21 3.42 -11.13
C TYR A 24 -4.51 2.54 -9.90
N ALA A 25 -3.64 2.59 -8.88
CA ALA A 25 -3.78 1.81 -7.66
C ALA A 25 -4.80 2.47 -6.70
N ARG A 26 -4.86 3.81 -6.70
CA ARG A 26 -5.86 4.59 -5.95
C ARG A 26 -7.29 4.33 -6.46
N ASP A 27 -7.44 4.06 -7.74
CA ASP A 27 -8.77 3.82 -8.31
C ASP A 27 -9.27 2.38 -8.08
N ARG A 28 -8.38 1.46 -7.66
CA ARG A 28 -8.68 0.00 -7.65
C ARG A 28 -8.47 -0.69 -6.32
N TYR A 29 -7.40 -0.35 -5.60
CA TYR A 29 -6.87 -1.18 -4.51
C TYR A 29 -6.61 -0.39 -3.22
N LEU A 30 -6.34 0.90 -3.32
CA LEU A 30 -5.97 1.80 -2.23
C LEU A 30 -6.81 3.08 -2.32
N THR A 31 -6.87 3.87 -1.26
CA THR A 31 -7.29 5.27 -1.32
C THR A 31 -6.26 6.14 -0.59
N GLU A 32 -6.33 7.46 -0.74
CA GLU A 32 -5.50 8.40 0.02
C GLU A 32 -6.40 9.24 0.93
N GLU A 33 -6.14 9.18 2.23
CA GLU A 33 -6.76 10.05 3.22
C GLU A 33 -5.90 11.29 3.41
N GLU A 34 -6.47 12.49 3.19
CA GLU A 34 -5.80 13.76 3.40
C GLU A 34 -6.13 14.31 4.79
N ASN A 35 -5.11 14.48 5.62
CA ASN A 35 -5.23 15.04 6.96
C ASN A 35 -4.44 16.34 7.07
N LYS A 36 -5.11 17.42 7.46
CA LYS A 36 -4.46 18.69 7.80
C LYS A 36 -3.96 18.63 9.23
N VAL A 37 -2.65 18.77 9.39
CA VAL A 37 -2.00 18.78 10.69
C VAL A 37 -1.42 20.16 10.93
N LYS A 38 -1.83 20.78 12.03
CA LYS A 38 -1.30 22.06 12.50
C LYS A 38 -0.68 21.87 13.89
N PRO A 39 0.63 21.59 13.98
CA PRO A 39 1.31 21.53 15.27
C PRO A 39 1.32 22.91 15.92
N HIS A 40 1.29 22.94 17.26
CA HIS A 40 1.36 24.18 18.00
C HIS A 40 2.69 24.91 17.70
N GLY A 41 2.59 26.16 17.22
CA GLY A 41 3.75 26.98 16.87
C GLY A 41 4.43 26.64 15.54
N GLN A 42 3.85 25.79 14.69
CA GLN A 42 4.37 25.48 13.36
C GLN A 42 3.33 25.71 12.26
N ASP A 43 3.81 25.79 11.02
CA ASP A 43 2.97 25.91 9.84
C ASP A 43 2.12 24.65 9.63
N GLU A 44 0.92 24.86 9.08
CA GLU A 44 0.01 23.79 8.72
C GLU A 44 0.58 22.98 7.54
N PHE A 45 0.50 21.66 7.62
CA PHE A 45 0.87 20.77 6.52
C PHE A 45 -0.16 19.66 6.31
N VAL A 46 -0.22 19.18 5.07
CA VAL A 46 -1.09 18.05 4.69
C VAL A 46 -0.30 16.75 4.73
N ILE A 47 -0.81 15.79 5.50
CA ILE A 47 -0.40 14.39 5.47
C ILE A 47 -1.35 13.64 4.53
N ARG A 48 -0.79 12.73 3.73
CA ARG A 48 -1.54 11.83 2.87
C ARG A 48 -1.22 10.40 3.28
N THR A 49 -2.21 9.68 3.76
CA THR A 49 -2.05 8.29 4.22
C THR A 49 -2.69 7.35 3.21
N ALA A 50 -1.92 6.36 2.75
CA ALA A 50 -2.46 5.30 1.90
C ALA A 50 -3.30 4.34 2.74
N VAL A 51 -4.55 4.13 2.36
CA VAL A 51 -5.50 3.23 3.05
C VAL A 51 -5.85 2.08 2.11
N LEU A 52 -5.70 0.84 2.57
CA LEU A 52 -5.98 -0.36 1.80
C LEU A 52 -7.49 -0.62 1.72
N LEU A 53 -8.01 -0.77 0.50
CA LEU A 53 -9.40 -1.17 0.27
C LEU A 53 -9.53 -2.69 0.30
N GLU A 54 -10.75 -3.19 0.50
CA GLU A 54 -11.04 -4.64 0.50
C GLU A 54 -10.56 -5.33 -0.79
N LYS A 55 -10.83 -4.73 -1.96
CA LYS A 55 -10.31 -5.22 -3.26
C LYS A 55 -8.79 -5.30 -3.29
N GLY A 56 -8.09 -4.34 -2.68
CA GLY A 56 -6.64 -4.36 -2.53
C GLY A 56 -6.16 -5.49 -1.64
N CYS A 57 -6.88 -5.78 -0.55
CA CYS A 57 -6.62 -6.92 0.32
C CYS A 57 -6.75 -8.25 -0.44
N HIS A 58 -7.85 -8.48 -1.15
CA HIS A 58 -8.03 -9.67 -1.98
C HIS A 58 -6.92 -9.81 -3.03
N ARG A 59 -6.52 -8.71 -3.66
CA ARG A 59 -5.45 -8.73 -4.64
C ARG A 59 -4.10 -9.08 -4.01
N LEU A 60 -3.73 -8.46 -2.88
CA LEU A 60 -2.50 -8.80 -2.17
C LEU A 60 -2.49 -10.27 -1.75
N TYR A 61 -3.61 -10.77 -1.26
CA TYR A 61 -3.73 -12.18 -0.87
C TYR A 61 -3.57 -13.13 -2.07
N ALA A 62 -4.17 -12.81 -3.22
CA ALA A 62 -3.96 -13.58 -4.44
C ALA A 62 -2.49 -13.62 -4.88
N LEU A 63 -1.79 -12.49 -4.75
CA LEU A 63 -0.36 -12.40 -5.08
C LEU A 63 0.51 -13.17 -4.09
N TYR A 64 0.15 -13.13 -2.81
CA TYR A 64 0.78 -13.94 -1.76
C TYR A 64 0.66 -15.42 -2.08
N MET A 65 -0.55 -15.90 -2.38
CA MET A 65 -0.81 -17.30 -2.72
C MET A 65 -0.10 -17.75 -4.00
N LYS A 66 0.19 -16.83 -4.93
CA LYS A 66 0.97 -17.10 -6.15
C LYS A 66 2.49 -17.00 -5.94
N GLY A 67 2.96 -16.61 -4.75
CA GLY A 67 4.38 -16.40 -4.48
C GLY A 67 4.98 -15.19 -5.23
N GLU A 68 4.16 -14.28 -5.74
CA GLU A 68 4.62 -13.14 -6.54
C GLU A 68 4.84 -11.86 -5.70
N LEU A 69 4.68 -11.94 -4.38
CA LEU A 69 5.03 -10.85 -3.46
C LEU A 69 6.47 -11.00 -2.98
N PRO A 70 7.25 -9.90 -2.94
CA PRO A 70 8.55 -9.91 -2.31
C PRO A 70 8.36 -10.13 -0.80
N MET A 71 8.82 -11.27 -0.31
CA MET A 71 8.75 -11.64 1.11
C MET A 71 10.06 -11.26 1.82
N LYS A 72 10.00 -11.15 3.16
CA LYS A 72 11.21 -11.02 3.97
C LYS A 72 12.09 -12.27 3.76
N LYS A 73 13.41 -12.11 3.76
CA LYS A 73 14.36 -13.23 3.62
C LYS A 73 14.17 -14.33 4.69
N THR A 74 13.74 -13.93 5.89
CA THR A 74 13.49 -14.83 7.03
C THR A 74 12.06 -15.39 7.05
N TRP A 75 11.26 -15.13 6.02
CA TRP A 75 9.90 -15.64 5.94
C TRP A 75 9.90 -17.11 5.56
N ASN A 76 9.40 -17.97 6.45
CA ASN A 76 9.33 -19.42 6.26
C ASN A 76 7.96 -19.92 5.74
N GLY A 77 6.97 -19.03 5.59
CA GLY A 77 5.65 -19.38 5.05
C GLY A 77 4.69 -20.07 6.03
N GLU A 78 5.11 -20.35 7.26
CA GLU A 78 4.31 -21.13 8.23
C GLU A 78 3.11 -20.36 8.79
N TYR A 79 3.16 -19.02 8.78
CA TYR A 79 2.06 -18.19 9.26
C TYR A 79 1.24 -17.64 8.09
N HIS A 80 0.17 -18.36 7.72
CA HIS A 80 -0.84 -17.87 6.78
C HIS A 80 -2.15 -17.54 7.52
N HIS A 81 -2.84 -16.49 7.10
CA HIS A 81 -4.19 -16.21 7.58
C HIS A 81 -5.19 -17.13 6.88
N ASP A 82 -5.62 -18.21 7.54
CA ASP A 82 -6.69 -19.10 7.06
C ASP A 82 -8.08 -18.44 6.98
N LYS A 83 -8.22 -17.18 7.44
CA LYS A 83 -9.52 -16.50 7.56
C LYS A 83 -9.96 -15.73 6.32
N ALA A 84 -9.12 -15.61 5.29
CA ALA A 84 -9.51 -14.94 4.05
C ALA A 84 -10.17 -15.95 3.11
N ILE A 85 -11.50 -15.94 3.04
CA ILE A 85 -12.24 -16.63 1.97
C ILE A 85 -11.90 -15.91 0.66
N TYR A 86 -10.96 -16.46 -0.10
CA TYR A 86 -10.59 -15.94 -1.40
C TYR A 86 -11.61 -16.37 -2.45
N THR A 87 -12.33 -15.39 -3.01
CA THR A 87 -13.08 -15.58 -4.24
C THR A 87 -12.19 -15.16 -5.41
N PRO A 88 -11.81 -16.08 -6.32
CA PRO A 88 -11.04 -15.72 -7.50
C PRO A 88 -11.75 -14.66 -8.34
N GLU A 89 -10.98 -13.69 -8.87
CA GLU A 89 -11.49 -12.78 -9.91
C GLU A 89 -11.87 -13.65 -11.11
N GLY A 90 -13.16 -13.68 -11.47
CA GLY A 90 -13.65 -14.40 -12.65
C GLY A 90 -12.88 -13.97 -13.89
N LYS A 91 -12.51 -14.95 -14.73
CA LYS A 91 -11.83 -14.73 -16.01
C LYS A 91 -12.67 -13.86 -16.95
#